data_AF-A0A429DRP2-F1
#
_entry.id   AF-A0A429DRP2-F1
#
_cell.length_a   1.000
_cell.length_b   1.000
_cell.length_c   1.000
_cell.angle_alpha   90.00
_cell.angle_beta   90.00
_cell.angle_gamma   90.00
#
_symmetry.space_group_name_H-M   'P 1'
#
loop_
_entity.id
_entity.type
_entity.pdbx_description
1 polymer ?
#
loop_
_entity_poly.entity_id
_entity_poly.type
_entity_poly.pdbx_seq_one_letter_code
_entity_poly.pdbx_strand_id
1 'polypeptide(L)'
;VRSRCGGGRRDPLDVFRELRARLLQIDAAALDDDESWWSRVLETIRHALSFPASVAFEVEGIGGRRRIETEQTRVGVQHPEHLLWDRLQAQGVRPEQVTRVYTELEPCLMPGNYCAMWLTRFPNADFTYSHDYGATAQDREAGLLELMQQAATK
;
A
#
# COMPACT_ATOMS: atom_id res chain seq x y z
N VAL A 1 8.37 36.48 0.22
CA VAL A 1 9.07 35.79 -0.89
C VAL A 1 8.15 34.71 -1.43
N ARG A 2 7.44 34.98 -2.54
CA ARG A 2 6.60 33.95 -3.19
C ARG A 2 7.52 33.14 -4.10
N SER A 3 7.88 31.93 -3.65
CA SER A 3 8.59 30.97 -4.50
C SER A 3 7.69 30.62 -5.69
N ARG A 4 8.18 30.85 -6.90
CA ARG A 4 7.52 30.38 -8.11
C ARG A 4 7.61 28.85 -8.11
N CYS A 5 6.49 28.15 -8.07
CA CYS A 5 6.45 26.74 -8.48
C CYS A 5 6.77 26.70 -9.98
N GLY A 6 8.06 26.57 -10.32
CA GLY A 6 8.52 26.36 -11.68
C GLY A 6 7.95 25.05 -12.20
N GLY A 7 7.08 25.15 -13.20
CA GLY A 7 6.39 24.03 -13.82
C GLY A 7 7.32 23.20 -14.71
N GLY A 8 8.05 22.27 -14.11
CA GLY A 8 8.61 21.11 -14.77
C GLY A 8 8.09 19.85 -14.09
N ARG A 9 7.57 18.88 -14.84
CA ARG A 9 7.17 17.58 -14.29
C ARG A 9 8.46 16.89 -13.83
N ARG A 10 8.71 16.87 -12.51
CA ARG A 10 9.87 16.20 -11.92
C ARG A 10 9.60 14.70 -11.78
N ASP A 11 10.62 13.88 -11.99
CA ASP A 11 10.56 12.45 -11.70
C ASP A 11 10.27 12.25 -10.21
N PRO A 12 9.21 11.50 -9.82
CA PRO A 12 8.92 11.18 -8.43
C PRO A 12 10.09 10.57 -7.67
N LEU A 13 10.94 9.77 -8.32
CA LEU A 13 12.13 9.18 -7.68
C LEU A 13 13.17 10.24 -7.30
N ASP A 14 13.33 11.28 -8.13
CA ASP A 14 14.24 12.38 -7.83
C ASP A 14 13.72 13.22 -6.66
N VAL A 15 12.40 13.44 -6.60
CA VAL A 15 11.77 14.11 -5.45
C VAL A 15 11.96 13.30 -4.16
N PHE A 16 11.82 11.98 -4.23
CA PHE A 16 12.07 11.10 -3.08
C PHE A 16 13.53 11.13 -2.62
N ARG A 17 14.49 11.09 -3.55
CA ARG A 17 15.92 11.21 -3.22
C ARG A 17 16.25 12.55 -2.57
N GLU A 18 15.70 13.65 -3.08
CA GLU A 18 15.84 14.99 -2.50
C GLU A 18 15.26 15.05 -1.07
N LEU A 19 14.08 14.46 -0.85
CA LEU A 19 13.47 14.34 0.46
C LEU A 19 14.37 13.59 1.45
N ARG A 20 14.85 12.40 1.06
CA ARG A 20 15.75 11.59 1.90
C ARG A 20 17.04 12.35 2.24
N ALA A 21 17.65 13.02 1.25
CA ALA A 21 18.86 13.78 1.48
C ALA A 21 18.65 14.94 2.46
N ARG A 22 17.53 15.65 2.34
CA ARG A 22 17.16 16.73 3.29
C ARG A 22 16.89 16.20 4.69
N LEU A 23 16.24 15.06 4.82
CA LEU A 23 16.01 14.43 6.12
C LEU A 23 17.35 14.18 6.83
N LEU A 24 18.33 13.56 6.15
CA LEU A 24 19.64 13.27 6.72
C LEU A 24 20.48 14.52 7.05
N GLN A 25 20.20 15.66 6.41
CA GLN A 25 20.81 16.94 6.79
C GLN A 25 20.24 17.50 8.09
N ILE A 26 18.96 17.24 8.37
CA ILE A 26 18.26 17.71 9.57
C ILE A 26 18.53 16.77 10.74
N ASP A 27 18.50 15.47 10.48
CA ASP A 27 18.66 14.40 11.45
C ASP A 27 19.50 13.29 10.82
N ALA A 28 20.80 13.32 11.14
CA ALA A 28 21.78 12.37 10.60
C ALA A 28 21.53 10.93 11.07
N ALA A 29 20.90 10.75 12.23
CA ALA A 29 20.61 9.45 12.83
C ALA A 29 19.23 8.90 12.42
N ALA A 30 18.46 9.64 11.60
CA ALA A 30 17.09 9.29 11.23
C ALA A 30 16.95 7.89 10.59
N LEU A 31 18.02 7.34 10.01
CA LEU A 31 18.03 6.05 9.32
C LEU A 31 19.06 5.07 9.91
N ASP A 32 19.50 5.28 11.16
CA ASP A 32 20.45 4.37 11.83
C ASP A 32 19.82 3.02 12.20
N ASP A 33 18.48 2.98 12.29
CA ASP A 33 17.68 1.78 12.53
C ASP A 33 16.61 1.67 11.43
N ASP A 34 16.57 0.52 10.75
CA ASP A 34 15.65 0.21 9.66
C ASP A 34 14.19 0.14 10.13
N GLU A 35 13.95 -0.06 11.42
CA GLU A 35 12.60 -0.09 12.02
C GLU A 35 12.22 1.21 12.73
N SER A 36 13.09 2.22 12.71
CA SER A 36 12.77 3.56 13.21
C SER A 36 11.62 4.18 12.41
N TRP A 37 10.95 5.17 13.03
CA TRP A 37 9.81 5.85 12.41
C TRP A 37 10.14 6.41 11.01
N TRP A 38 11.29 7.08 10.86
CA TRP A 38 11.69 7.69 9.59
C TRP A 38 12.00 6.64 8.52
N SER A 39 12.66 5.54 8.88
CA SER A 39 12.90 4.42 7.97
C SER A 39 11.59 3.84 7.44
N ARG A 40 10.61 3.59 8.32
CA ARG A 40 9.28 3.08 7.94
C ARG A 40 8.51 4.05 7.04
N VAL A 41 8.57 5.35 7.31
CA VAL A 41 7.94 6.37 6.46
C VAL A 41 8.56 6.38 5.06
N LEU A 42 9.90 6.40 4.95
CA LEU A 42 10.55 6.39 3.64
C LEU A 42 10.34 5.08 2.90
N GLU A 43 10.28 3.95 3.61
CA GLU A 43 9.97 2.64 3.06
C GLU A 43 8.58 2.62 2.41
N THR A 44 7.53 3.07 3.11
CA THR A 44 6.16 3.10 2.55
C THR A 44 6.07 3.95 1.28
N ILE A 45 6.75 5.10 1.24
CA ILE A 45 6.80 5.94 0.04
C ILE A 45 7.54 5.22 -1.10
N ARG A 46 8.70 4.61 -0.81
CA ARG A 46 9.52 3.90 -1.79
C ARG A 46 8.76 2.71 -2.37
N HIS A 47 8.14 1.88 -1.53
CA HIS A 47 7.36 0.72 -1.97
C HIS A 47 6.22 1.14 -2.90
N ALA A 48 5.48 2.20 -2.55
CA ALA A 48 4.43 2.74 -3.41
C ALA A 48 4.94 3.35 -4.74
N LEU A 49 6.20 3.81 -4.79
CA LEU A 49 6.86 4.25 -6.02
C LEU A 49 7.38 3.08 -6.86
N SER A 50 7.77 1.98 -6.24
CA SER A 50 8.45 0.86 -6.89
C SER A 50 7.50 -0.04 -7.67
N PHE A 51 6.33 -0.38 -7.11
CA PHE A 51 5.41 -1.33 -7.74
C PHE A 51 3.94 -1.07 -7.38
N PRO A 52 3.02 -1.04 -8.36
CA PRO A 52 1.60 -0.81 -8.11
C PRO A 52 0.89 -2.11 -7.67
N ALA A 53 1.26 -2.62 -6.49
CA ALA A 53 0.64 -3.83 -5.94
C ALA A 53 -0.89 -3.67 -5.85
N SER A 54 -1.59 -4.73 -6.20
CA SER A 54 -3.04 -4.75 -6.37
C SER A 54 -3.75 -5.43 -5.20
N VAL A 55 -4.98 -5.00 -4.96
CA VAL A 55 -5.96 -5.69 -4.10
C VAL A 55 -7.19 -6.04 -4.94
N ALA A 56 -7.88 -7.11 -4.57
CA ALA A 56 -9.15 -7.51 -5.14
C ALA A 56 -10.15 -7.87 -4.04
N PHE A 57 -11.34 -7.26 -4.06
CA PHE A 57 -12.46 -7.61 -3.19
C PHE A 57 -13.52 -8.33 -4.02
N GLU A 58 -13.92 -9.53 -3.60
CA GLU A 58 -15.14 -10.16 -4.10
C GLU A 58 -16.33 -9.64 -3.30
N VAL A 59 -17.34 -9.11 -4.01
CA VAL A 59 -18.54 -8.54 -3.42
C VAL A 59 -19.77 -9.24 -3.96
N GLU A 60 -20.63 -9.71 -3.05
CA GLU A 60 -21.92 -10.30 -3.36
C GLU A 60 -23.03 -9.23 -3.40
N GLY A 61 -23.64 -9.06 -4.58
CA GLY A 61 -24.75 -8.15 -4.82
C GLY A 61 -26.11 -8.73 -4.43
N ILE A 62 -27.14 -7.90 -4.53
CA ILE A 62 -28.52 -8.32 -4.30
C ILE A 62 -28.90 -9.38 -5.36
N GLY A 63 -29.37 -10.55 -4.89
CA GLY A 63 -29.69 -11.69 -5.75
C GLY A 63 -28.54 -12.68 -5.96
N GLY A 64 -27.45 -12.59 -5.18
CA GLY A 64 -26.36 -13.56 -5.20
C GLY A 64 -25.34 -13.38 -6.33
N ARG A 65 -25.46 -12.31 -7.14
CA ARG A 65 -24.50 -12.01 -8.20
C ARG A 65 -23.20 -11.50 -7.60
N ARG A 66 -22.10 -12.22 -7.82
CA ARG A 66 -20.76 -11.84 -7.38
C ARG A 66 -20.03 -11.00 -8.42
N ARG A 67 -19.19 -10.08 -7.96
CA ARG A 67 -18.26 -9.31 -8.79
C ARG A 67 -16.94 -9.11 -8.05
N ILE A 68 -15.86 -8.94 -8.81
CA ILE A 68 -14.54 -8.64 -8.27
C ILE A 68 -14.21 -7.20 -8.61
N GLU A 69 -13.75 -6.46 -7.62
CA GLU A 69 -13.39 -5.04 -7.71
C GLU A 69 -11.94 -4.90 -7.29
N THR A 70 -11.16 -4.11 -8.03
CA THR A 70 -9.72 -3.96 -7.79
C THR A 70 -9.31 -2.51 -7.58
N GLU A 71 -8.19 -2.33 -6.91
CA GLU A 71 -7.48 -1.06 -6.74
C GLU A 71 -5.98 -1.34 -6.64
N GLN A 72 -5.15 -0.31 -6.87
CA GLN A 72 -3.71 -0.45 -6.86
C GLN A 72 -3.05 0.61 -5.98
N THR A 73 -1.92 0.24 -5.40
CA THR A 73 -1.08 1.14 -4.61
C THR A 73 -0.67 2.36 -5.42
N ARG A 74 -0.79 3.54 -4.80
CA ARG A 74 -0.39 4.83 -5.36
C ARG A 74 0.22 5.71 -4.27
N VAL A 75 1.19 6.53 -4.66
CA VAL A 75 1.82 7.49 -3.75
C VAL A 75 0.88 8.64 -3.41
N GLY A 76 0.87 9.05 -2.14
CA GLY A 76 0.14 10.23 -1.67
C GLY A 76 -1.34 9.99 -1.38
N VAL A 77 -1.79 8.74 -1.43
CA VAL A 77 -3.13 8.31 -1.03
C VAL A 77 -3.03 7.13 -0.05
N GLN A 78 -4.16 6.73 0.54
CA GLN A 78 -4.21 5.57 1.42
C GLN A 78 -3.87 4.27 0.68
N HIS A 79 -3.57 3.22 1.43
CA HIS A 79 -3.40 1.88 0.88
C HIS A 79 -4.63 1.41 0.07
N PRO A 80 -4.43 0.58 -0.97
CA PRO A 80 -5.47 0.26 -1.93
C PRO A 80 -6.67 -0.48 -1.30
N GLU A 81 -6.48 -1.22 -0.21
CA GLU A 81 -7.57 -1.87 0.54
C GLU A 81 -8.56 -0.85 1.09
N HIS A 82 -8.06 0.25 1.65
CA HIS A 82 -8.89 1.34 2.18
C HIS A 82 -9.58 2.09 1.05
N LEU A 83 -8.84 2.46 0.00
CA LEU A 83 -9.39 3.18 -1.15
C LEU A 83 -10.49 2.39 -1.87
N LEU A 84 -10.27 1.10 -2.07
CA LEU A 84 -11.25 0.21 -2.68
C LEU A 84 -12.51 0.13 -1.82
N TRP A 85 -12.35 -0.03 -0.51
CA TRP A 85 -13.49 -0.07 0.40
C TRP A 85 -14.25 1.25 0.45
N ASP A 86 -13.58 2.40 0.51
CA ASP A 86 -14.25 3.70 0.50
C ASP A 86 -15.10 3.87 -0.77
N ARG A 87 -14.58 3.42 -1.92
CA ARG A 87 -15.33 3.38 -3.19
C ARG A 87 -16.55 2.44 -3.12
N LEU A 88 -16.40 1.25 -2.57
CA LEU A 88 -17.49 0.27 -2.44
C LEU A 88 -18.54 0.73 -1.44
N GLN A 89 -18.12 1.30 -0.31
CA GLN A 89 -18.99 1.85 0.70
C GLN A 89 -19.80 3.02 0.15
N ALA A 90 -19.19 3.90 -0.65
CA ALA A 90 -19.89 4.97 -1.35
C ALA A 90 -20.94 4.45 -2.37
N GLN A 91 -20.78 3.21 -2.86
CA GLN A 91 -21.77 2.51 -3.69
C GLN A 91 -22.83 1.75 -2.88
N GLY A 92 -22.81 1.84 -1.55
CA GLY A 92 -23.77 1.19 -0.66
C GLY A 92 -23.46 -0.29 -0.36
N VAL A 93 -22.25 -0.76 -0.66
CA VAL A 93 -21.80 -2.11 -0.25
C VAL A 93 -21.64 -2.14 1.27
N ARG A 94 -22.21 -3.17 1.91
CA ARG A 94 -22.01 -3.42 3.35
C ARG A 94 -20.86 -4.41 3.60
N PRO A 95 -20.20 -4.37 4.76
CA PRO A 95 -19.06 -5.25 5.04
C PRO A 95 -19.38 -6.74 4.91
N GLU A 96 -20.59 -7.15 5.25
CA GLU A 96 -21.05 -8.55 5.18
C GLU A 96 -21.17 -9.07 3.74
N GLN A 97 -21.21 -8.16 2.76
CA GLN A 97 -21.26 -8.49 1.34
C GLN A 97 -19.87 -8.77 0.74
N VAL A 98 -18.79 -8.45 1.45
CA VAL A 98 -17.44 -8.80 1.02
C VAL A 98 -17.19 -10.25 1.43
N THR A 99 -17.03 -11.12 0.44
CA THR A 99 -16.90 -12.57 0.63
C THR A 99 -15.46 -13.06 0.51
N ARG A 100 -14.60 -12.31 -0.20
CA ARG A 100 -13.17 -12.62 -0.32
C ARG A 100 -12.37 -11.34 -0.45
N VAL A 101 -11.19 -11.32 0.16
CA VAL A 101 -10.19 -10.28 -0.03
C VAL A 101 -8.88 -10.94 -0.42
N TYR A 102 -8.34 -10.52 -1.56
CA TYR A 102 -7.03 -10.93 -2.04
C TYR A 102 -6.10 -9.73 -2.16
N THR A 103 -4.88 -9.85 -1.63
CA THR A 103 -3.81 -8.85 -1.79
C THR A 103 -2.59 -9.50 -2.42
N GLU A 104 -1.84 -8.79 -3.26
CA GLU A 104 -0.60 -9.34 -3.82
C GLU A 104 0.50 -9.52 -2.74
N LEU A 105 0.58 -8.57 -1.80
CA LEU A 105 1.43 -8.66 -0.60
C LEU A 105 0.59 -8.97 0.63
N GLU A 106 1.15 -9.65 1.62
CA GLU A 106 0.54 -9.82 2.94
C GLU A 106 0.09 -8.45 3.50
N PRO A 107 -1.14 -8.33 4.03
CA PRO A 107 -1.63 -7.08 4.59
C PRO A 107 -0.70 -6.52 5.66
N CYS A 108 -0.29 -5.26 5.52
CA CYS A 108 0.71 -4.69 6.42
C CYS A 108 0.19 -4.45 7.84
N LEU A 109 1.09 -4.48 8.83
CA LEU A 109 0.90 -3.91 10.17
C LEU A 109 1.71 -2.61 10.36
N MET A 110 2.05 -1.96 9.25
CA MET A 110 2.85 -0.73 9.23
C MET A 110 2.03 0.46 9.78
N PRO A 111 2.69 1.38 10.53
CA PRO A 111 2.02 2.59 10.98
C PRO A 111 1.38 3.39 9.85
N GLY A 112 0.15 3.84 10.06
CA GLY A 112 -0.61 4.68 9.13
C GLY A 112 -1.72 3.96 8.36
N ASN A 113 -1.58 2.67 8.05
CA ASN A 113 -2.61 1.91 7.32
C ASN A 113 -3.14 0.70 8.08
N TYR A 114 -2.29 -0.03 8.82
CA TYR A 114 -2.65 -1.19 9.65
C TYR A 114 -3.61 -2.17 8.95
N CYS A 115 -3.37 -2.47 7.67
CA CYS A 115 -4.27 -3.26 6.84
C CYS A 115 -4.65 -4.60 7.46
N ALA A 116 -3.69 -5.32 8.05
CA ALA A 116 -3.95 -6.59 8.74
C ALA A 116 -5.02 -6.46 9.83
N MET A 117 -4.97 -5.39 10.63
CA MET A 117 -5.97 -5.12 11.68
C MET A 117 -7.27 -4.59 11.09
N TRP A 118 -7.18 -3.69 10.11
CA TRP A 118 -8.33 -3.00 9.53
C TRP A 118 -9.23 -3.94 8.71
N LEU A 119 -8.64 -4.91 8.00
CA LEU A 119 -9.36 -5.90 7.19
C LEU A 119 -10.30 -6.80 8.02
N THR A 120 -10.07 -6.93 9.33
CA THR A 120 -10.94 -7.70 10.25
C THR A 120 -12.39 -7.21 10.28
N ARG A 121 -12.66 -6.03 9.73
CA ARG A 121 -14.02 -5.46 9.61
C ARG A 121 -14.95 -6.22 8.65
N PHE A 122 -14.44 -7.11 7.80
CA PHE A 122 -15.23 -7.88 6.84
C PHE A 122 -15.52 -9.27 7.42
N PRO A 123 -16.65 -9.47 8.12
CA PRO A 123 -16.87 -10.66 8.95
C PRO A 123 -17.03 -11.96 8.15
N ASN A 124 -17.38 -11.86 6.86
CA ASN A 124 -17.66 -13.00 6.00
C ASN A 124 -16.55 -13.24 4.95
N ALA A 125 -15.46 -12.48 5.00
CA ALA A 125 -14.45 -12.51 3.97
C ALA A 125 -13.38 -13.59 4.25
N ASP A 126 -13.08 -14.41 3.24
CA ASP A 126 -11.86 -15.20 3.22
C ASP A 126 -10.68 -14.32 2.78
N PHE A 127 -9.60 -14.31 3.56
CA PHE A 127 -8.40 -13.51 3.28
C PHE A 127 -7.27 -14.38 2.74
N THR A 128 -6.69 -13.97 1.62
CA THR A 128 -5.55 -14.65 0.99
C THR A 128 -4.57 -13.63 0.42
N TYR A 129 -3.29 -13.98 0.34
CA TYR A 129 -2.27 -13.16 -0.29
C TYR A 129 -1.24 -14.01 -1.04
N SER A 130 -0.43 -13.39 -1.90
CA SER A 130 0.56 -14.13 -2.72
C SER A 130 1.98 -14.13 -2.17
N HIS A 131 2.46 -13.01 -1.63
CA HIS A 131 3.83 -12.87 -1.14
C HIS A 131 3.81 -12.39 0.31
N ASP A 132 4.67 -12.97 1.15
CA ASP A 132 4.82 -12.52 2.54
C ASP A 132 5.38 -11.08 2.55
N TYR A 133 4.87 -10.25 3.45
CA TYR A 133 5.42 -8.91 3.69
C TYR A 133 6.17 -8.91 5.02
N GLY A 134 5.73 -9.70 6.00
CA GLY A 134 6.50 -9.98 7.21
C GLY A 134 6.64 -8.81 8.17
N ALA A 135 7.44 -9.03 9.22
CA ALA A 135 7.53 -8.15 10.37
C ALA A 135 8.70 -7.16 10.30
N THR A 136 9.77 -7.52 9.59
CA THR A 136 11.00 -6.71 9.50
C THR A 136 11.15 -6.04 8.14
N ALA A 137 11.96 -4.98 8.07
CA ALA A 137 12.26 -4.26 6.82
C ALA A 137 12.84 -5.19 5.76
N GLN A 138 13.65 -6.17 6.18
CA GLN A 138 14.20 -7.18 5.30
C GLN A 138 13.11 -8.07 4.70
N ASP A 139 12.16 -8.56 5.52
CA ASP A 139 11.05 -9.37 5.02
C ASP A 139 10.19 -8.59 4.03
N ARG A 140 9.88 -7.32 4.37
CA ARG A 140 9.04 -6.43 3.55
C ARG A 140 9.68 -6.15 2.19
N GLU A 141 11.00 -5.96 2.18
CA GLU A 141 11.74 -5.79 0.94
C GLU A 141 11.78 -7.07 0.11
N ALA A 142 12.02 -8.22 0.75
CA ALA A 142 12.04 -9.52 0.07
C ALA A 142 10.71 -9.81 -0.62
N GLY A 143 9.59 -9.64 0.09
CA GLY A 143 8.24 -9.84 -0.46
C GLY A 143 7.94 -8.95 -1.66
N LEU A 144 8.30 -7.67 -1.58
CA LEU A 144 8.12 -6.74 -2.70
C LEU A 144 8.97 -7.15 -3.92
N LEU A 145 10.22 -7.55 -3.71
CA LEU A 145 11.09 -8.01 -4.79
C LEU A 145 10.57 -9.29 -5.43
N GLU A 146 10.07 -10.25 -4.66
CA GLU A 146 9.44 -11.46 -5.18
C GLU A 146 8.22 -11.14 -6.04
N LEU A 147 7.34 -10.24 -5.57
CA LEU A 147 6.19 -9.77 -6.34
C LEU A 147 6.63 -9.15 -7.67
N MET A 148 7.63 -8.27 -7.65
CA MET A 148 8.16 -7.63 -8.86
C MET A 148 8.74 -8.64 -9.86
N GLN A 149 9.47 -9.65 -9.36
CA GLN A 149 10.03 -10.71 -10.19
C GLN A 149 8.94 -11.59 -10.81
N GLN A 150 7.92 -11.95 -10.04
CA GLN A 150 6.77 -12.69 -10.53
C GLN A 150 6.03 -11.91 -11.63
N ALA A 151 5.84 -10.59 -11.44
CA ALA A 151 5.18 -9.73 -12.41
C ALA A 151 5.98 -9.57 -13.71
N ALA A 152 7.32 -9.56 -13.64
CA ALA A 152 8.19 -9.49 -14.82
C ALA A 152 8.23 -10.78 -15.66
N THR A 153 7.77 -11.91 -15.09
CA THR A 153 7.80 -13.23 -15.75
C THR A 153 6.46 -13.54 -16.46
N LYS A 154 5.44 -12.71 -16.28
CA LYS A 154 4.13 -12.82 -16.94
C LYS A 154 4.04 -11.88 -18.14
#